data_AF-A0AB36EP88-F1
#
_entry.id   AF-A0AB36EP88-F1
#
_cell.length_a   1.000
_cell.length_b   1.000
_cell.length_c   1.000
_cell.angle_alpha   90.00
_cell.angle_beta   90.00
_cell.angle_gamma   90.00
#
_symmetry.space_group_name_H-M   'P 1'
#
loop_
_entity.id
_entity.type
_entity.pdbx_description
1 polymer ?
#
loop_
_entity_poly.entity_id
_entity_poly.type
_entity_poly.pdbx_seq_one_letter_code
_entity_poly.pdbx_strand_id
1 'polypeptide(L)' 'MPSRYHGLPAEEADDLMIGTIGLLVADAMDEARAMTRREWDERDIGHLPHYFASAIYYAVQNRMRGAP' A
#
# COMPACT_ATOMS: atom_id res chain seq x y z
N MET A 1 -2.11 -13.38 14.71
CA MET A 1 -2.78 -13.71 13.43
C MET A 1 -1.74 -14.26 12.48
N PRO A 2 -2.01 -15.38 11.77
CA PRO A 2 -1.12 -15.82 10.69
C PRO A 2 -1.01 -14.74 9.62
N SER A 3 0.16 -14.60 9.01
CA SER A 3 0.37 -13.71 7.88
C SER A 3 -0.63 -14.05 6.77
N ARG A 4 -1.14 -13.04 6.05
CA ARG A 4 -2.02 -13.26 4.88
C ARG A 4 -1.34 -14.06 3.76
N TYR A 5 -0.01 -14.16 3.82
CA TYR A 5 0.83 -14.92 2.89
C TYR A 5 1.11 -16.37 3.36
N HIS A 6 0.68 -16.75 4.56
CA HIS A 6 1.05 -18.03 5.15
C HIS A 6 0.48 -19.21 4.34
N GLY A 7 1.36 -20.10 3.88
CA GLY A 7 0.98 -21.29 3.11
C GLY A 7 0.68 -21.03 1.63
N LEU A 8 0.82 -19.79 1.16
CA LEU A 8 0.67 -19.47 -0.26
C LEU A 8 1.92 -19.93 -1.05
N PRO A 9 1.73 -20.44 -2.29
CA PRO A 9 2.79 -20.50 -3.28
C PRO A 9 3.42 -19.12 -3.52
N ALA A 10 4.70 -19.09 -3.93
CA ALA A 10 5.44 -17.84 -4.13
C ALA A 10 4.75 -16.90 -5.14
N GLU A 11 4.22 -17.44 -6.24
CA GLU A 11 3.49 -16.69 -7.28
C GLU A 11 2.21 -16.06 -6.73
N GLU A 12 1.37 -16.84 -6.03
CA GLU A 12 0.14 -16.31 -5.41
C GLU A 12 0.44 -15.25 -4.33
N ALA A 13 1.53 -15.43 -3.60
CA ALA A 13 1.98 -14.46 -2.61
C ALA A 13 2.48 -13.16 -3.28
N ASP A 14 3.14 -13.25 -4.43
CA ASP A 14 3.55 -12.09 -5.22
C ASP A 14 2.34 -11.36 -5.82
N ASP A 15 1.38 -12.09 -6.37
CA ASP A 15 0.12 -11.52 -6.88
C ASP A 15 -0.66 -10.80 -5.79
N LEU A 16 -0.75 -11.38 -4.59
CA LEU A 16 -1.37 -10.74 -3.44
C LEU A 16 -0.65 -9.45 -3.03
N MET A 17 0.68 -9.44 -3.04
CA MET A 17 1.48 -8.25 -2.75
C MET A 17 1.22 -7.16 -3.80
N ILE A 18 1.28 -7.51 -5.09
CA ILE A 18 1.05 -6.59 -6.21
C ILE A 18 -0.37 -6.01 -6.14
N GLY A 19 -1.39 -6.85 -5.90
CA GLY A 19 -2.76 -6.41 -5.73
C GLY A 19 -2.93 -5.46 -4.54
N THR A 20 -2.27 -5.75 -3.42
CA THR A 20 -2.29 -4.86 -2.23
C THR A 20 -1.68 -3.50 -2.54
N ILE A 21 -0.55 -3.46 -3.23
CA ILE A 21 0.08 -2.20 -3.66
C ILE A 21 -0.83 -1.45 -4.63
N GLY A 22 -1.46 -2.15 -5.58
CA GLY A 22 -2.41 -1.56 -6.52
C GLY A 22 -3.59 -0.88 -5.84
N LEU A 23 -4.17 -1.51 -4.82
CA LEU A 23 -5.26 -0.93 -4.02
C LEU A 23 -4.81 0.34 -3.27
N LEU A 24 -3.63 0.31 -2.64
CA LEU A 24 -3.09 1.48 -1.94
C LEU A 24 -2.90 2.67 -2.88
N VAL A 25 -2.39 2.43 -4.09
CA VAL A 25 -2.22 3.46 -5.12
C VAL A 25 -3.56 3.96 -5.63
N ALA A 26 -4.54 3.07 -5.83
CA ALA A 26 -5.88 3.46 -6.28
C ALA A 26 -6.57 4.37 -5.24
N ASP A 27 -6.56 3.98 -3.96
CA ASP A 27 -7.10 4.78 -2.86
C ASP A 27 -6.42 6.16 -2.78
N ALA A 28 -5.09 6.20 -2.92
CA ALA A 28 -4.33 7.45 -2.96
C ALA A 28 -4.81 8.39 -4.07
N MET A 29 -5.01 7.83 -5.26
CA MET A 29 -5.45 8.57 -6.44
C MET A 29 -6.89 9.05 -6.30
N ASP A 30 -7.77 8.25 -5.69
CA ASP A 30 -9.16 8.63 -5.47
C ASP A 30 -9.28 9.73 -4.42
N GLU A 31 -8.53 9.64 -3.33
CA GLU A 31 -8.44 10.70 -2.34
C GLU A 31 -7.90 12.00 -2.98
N ALA A 32 -6.82 11.90 -3.75
CA ALA A 32 -6.25 13.02 -4.52
C ALA A 32 -7.25 13.69 -5.47
N ARG A 33 -8.11 12.91 -6.14
CA ARG A 33 -9.14 13.40 -7.08
C ARG A 33 -10.33 14.05 -6.37
N ALA A 34 -10.68 13.56 -5.19
CA ALA A 34 -11.80 14.08 -4.41
C ALA A 34 -11.49 15.44 -3.75
N MET A 35 -10.21 15.82 -3.67
CA MET A 35 -9.78 17.03 -3.00
C MET A 35 -9.93 18.30 -3.84
N THR A 36 -10.37 19.35 -3.17
CA THR A 36 -10.32 20.72 -3.66
C THR A 36 -8.90 21.28 -3.61
N ARG A 37 -8.68 22.40 -4.31
CA ARG A 37 -7.36 23.07 -4.32
C ARG A 37 -6.91 23.50 -2.92
N ARG A 38 -7.82 24.01 -2.11
CA ARG A 38 -7.54 24.44 -0.73
C ARG A 38 -7.10 23.26 0.13
N GLU A 39 -7.79 22.13 0.04
CA GLU A 39 -7.40 20.92 0.78
C GLU A 39 -6.04 20.40 0.32
N TRP A 40 -5.73 20.52 -0.98
CA TRP A 40 -4.41 20.22 -1.52
C TRP A 40 -3.32 21.13 -0.95
N ASP A 41 -3.58 22.43 -0.83
CA ASP A 41 -2.63 23.42 -0.32
C ASP A 41 -2.45 23.33 1.21
N GLU A 42 -3.50 22.93 1.94
CA GLU A 42 -3.49 22.69 3.39
C GLU A 42 -2.98 21.28 3.75
N ARG A 43 -2.86 20.38 2.77
CA ARG A 43 -2.39 19.01 3.00
C ARG A 43 -0.94 19.03 3.47
N ASP A 44 -0.64 18.23 4.48
CA ASP A 44 0.75 17.95 4.87
C ASP A 44 1.42 17.16 3.74
N ILE A 45 2.11 17.89 2.86
CA ILE A 45 2.89 17.36 1.72
C ILE A 45 3.95 16.36 2.21
N GLY A 46 4.39 16.44 3.47
CA GLY A 46 5.26 15.43 4.05
C GLY A 46 4.51 14.15 4.38
N HIS A 47 3.36 14.26 5.04
CA HIS A 47 2.68 13.11 5.65
C HIS A 47 2.23 12.04 4.63
N LEU A 48 1.59 12.42 3.54
CA LEU A 48 0.95 11.45 2.63
C LEU A 48 1.92 10.67 1.74
N PRO A 49 2.91 11.30 1.10
CA PRO A 49 3.96 10.55 0.43
C PRO A 49 4.65 9.57 1.39
N HIS A 50 4.90 9.98 2.64
CA HIS A 50 5.47 9.09 3.66
C HIS A 50 4.51 7.97 4.06
N TYR A 51 3.22 8.24 4.20
CA TYR A 51 2.21 7.24 4.53
C TYR A 51 2.14 6.15 3.44
N PHE A 52 1.98 6.54 2.17
CA PHE A 52 1.90 5.57 1.07
C PHE A 52 3.22 4.81 0.87
N ALA A 53 4.37 5.49 0.95
CA ALA A 53 5.66 4.83 0.88
C ALA A 53 5.83 3.80 2.01
N SER A 54 5.39 4.13 3.23
CA SER A 54 5.43 3.21 4.37
C SER A 54 4.47 2.03 4.16
N ALA A 55 3.26 2.28 3.67
CA ALA A 55 2.28 1.23 3.40
C ALA A 55 2.79 0.22 2.35
N ILE A 56 3.39 0.70 1.27
CA ILE A 56 4.03 -0.14 0.25
C ILE A 56 5.20 -0.92 0.84
N TYR A 57 6.06 -0.25 1.62
CA TYR A 57 7.18 -0.90 2.30
C TYR A 57 6.72 -2.06 3.18
N TYR A 58 5.66 -1.87 3.98
CA TYR A 58 5.14 -2.92 4.84
C TYR A 58 4.46 -4.05 4.05
N ALA A 59 3.82 -3.77 2.92
CA ALA A 59 3.29 -4.81 2.04
C ALA A 59 4.41 -5.75 1.56
N VAL A 60 5.54 -5.19 1.12
CA VAL A 60 6.73 -5.94 0.70
C VAL A 60 7.36 -6.71 1.87
N GLN A 61 7.57 -6.06 3.02
CA GLN A 61 8.15 -6.71 4.18
C GLN A 61 7.30 -7.89 4.68
N ASN A 62 5.98 -7.77 4.62
CA ASN A 62 5.08 -8.86 5.01
C ASN A 62 5.14 -10.04 4.04
N ARG A 63 5.31 -9.78 2.74
CA ARG A 63 5.55 -10.82 1.72
C ARG A 63 6.88 -11.54 1.96
N MET A 64 7.94 -10.80 2.31
CA MET A 64 9.26 -11.38 2.62
C MET A 64 9.26 -12.21 3.91
N ARG A 65 8.45 -11.83 4.91
CA ARG A 65 8.35 -12.55 6.20
C ARG A 65 7.40 -13.74 6.18
N GLY A 66 6.44 -13.74 5.26
CA GLY A 66 5.36 -14.73 5.19
C GLY A 66 5.60 -15.91 4.25
N ALA A 67 6.67 -15.87 3.47
CA ALA A 67 7.03 -16.92 2.53
C ALA A 67 8.23 -17.75 3.02
N PRO A 68 8.32 -19.03 2.63
CA PRO A 68 9.60 -19.72 2.53
C PRO A 68 10.49 -19.09 1.44
#